data_AF-A0A258BKW5-F1
#
_entry.id   AF-A0A258BKW5-F1
#
_cell.length_a   1.000
_cell.length_b   1.000
_cell.length_c   1.000
_cell.angle_alpha   90.00
_cell.angle_beta   90.00
_cell.angle_gamma   90.00
#
_symmetry.space_group_name_H-M   'P 1'
#
loop_
_entity.id
_entity.type
_entity.pdbx_description
1 polymer ?
#
loop_
_entity_poly.entity_id
_entity_poly.type
_entity_poly.pdbx_seq_one_letter_code
_entity_poly.pdbx_strand_id
1 'polypeptide(L)'
;MNTTVKYLSDTKVELTIKLEPNELEAAEQVALKKLARDIKVPGFRKGKVPMGVAEKHINPSALQEQSLENALSKAVAEAFMGEKLQALERPSVEVKKFVPGQELEFTAEAEVVPKVKLGDYKKLKTKRQKVTVGKEDVDEIITRMQENFVAKQIVKRAAQTGDEVVIDFIGKKDDVPFEGGKAEAYSLKLGEGQFIPGFE
;
A
#
# COMPACT_ATOMS: atom_id res chain seq x y z
N MET A 1 27.64 22.86 1.36
CA MET A 1 27.38 21.41 1.36
C MET A 1 28.15 20.69 0.25
N ASN A 2 28.92 19.66 0.59
CA ASN A 2 29.49 18.70 -0.36
C ASN A 2 28.84 17.32 -0.15
N THR A 3 28.39 16.71 -1.24
CA THR A 3 27.65 15.43 -1.21
C THR A 3 28.36 14.42 -2.11
N THR A 4 28.66 13.24 -1.56
CA THR A 4 29.24 12.12 -2.32
C THR A 4 28.27 10.95 -2.31
N VAL A 5 27.82 10.52 -3.49
CA VAL A 5 26.90 9.39 -3.67
C VAL A 5 27.69 8.10 -3.90
N LYS A 6 27.39 7.06 -3.13
CA LYS A 6 27.91 5.71 -3.33
C LYS A 6 26.74 4.72 -3.46
N TYR A 7 26.70 3.98 -4.56
CA TYR A 7 25.73 2.91 -4.76
C TYR A 7 26.27 1.63 -4.12
N LEU A 8 25.57 1.12 -3.09
CA LEU A 8 25.91 -0.14 -2.44
C LEU A 8 25.25 -1.33 -3.16
N SER A 9 24.06 -1.11 -3.73
CA SER A 9 23.36 -2.05 -4.60
C SER A 9 22.46 -1.30 -5.59
N ASP A 10 21.74 -2.02 -6.46
CA ASP A 10 20.76 -1.43 -7.38
C ASP A 10 19.64 -0.64 -6.66
N THR A 11 19.36 -1.01 -5.41
CA THR A 11 18.30 -0.42 -4.58
C THR A 11 18.83 0.28 -3.34
N LYS A 12 20.13 0.26 -3.04
CA LYS A 12 20.69 0.82 -1.81
C LYS A 12 21.77 1.86 -2.11
N VAL A 13 21.62 3.04 -1.54
CA VAL A 13 22.57 4.15 -1.69
C VAL A 13 23.04 4.65 -0.33
N GLU A 14 24.31 5.01 -0.28
CA GLU A 14 24.95 5.70 0.84
C GLU A 14 25.39 7.08 0.36
N LEU A 15 24.91 8.12 1.02
CA LEU A 15 25.27 9.50 0.78
C LEU A 15 26.19 9.96 1.92
N THR A 16 27.41 10.35 1.61
CA THR A 16 28.28 11.05 2.56
C THR A 16 28.10 12.54 2.37
N ILE A 17 27.65 13.23 3.41
CA ILE A 17 27.33 14.65 3.38
C ILE A 17 28.28 15.39 4.34
N LYS A 18 28.90 16.45 3.83
CA LYS A 18 29.72 17.39 4.59
C LYS A 18 29.07 18.77 4.55
N LEU A 19 28.75 19.29 5.72
CA LEU A 19 28.17 20.62 5.90
C LEU A 19 29.24 21.64 6.25
N GLU A 20 29.13 22.81 5.62
CA GLU A 20 30.01 23.96 5.88
C GLU A 20 29.52 24.75 7.11
N PRO A 21 30.40 25.53 7.80
CA PRO A 21 30.03 26.31 8.98
C PRO A 21 28.80 27.20 8.79
N ASN A 22 28.69 27.83 7.61
CA ASN A 22 27.58 28.74 7.28
C ASN A 22 26.21 28.03 7.29
N GLU A 23 26.16 26.75 6.94
CA GLU A 23 24.92 25.97 6.92
C GLU A 23 24.51 25.53 8.33
N LEU A 24 25.50 25.28 9.20
CA LEU A 24 25.31 24.98 10.62
C LEU A 24 24.79 26.20 11.39
N GLU A 25 25.34 27.40 11.15
CA GLU A 25 24.84 28.64 11.75
C GLU A 25 23.37 28.91 11.38
N ALA A 26 23.00 28.66 10.12
CA ALA A 26 21.63 28.81 9.67
C ALA A 26 20.68 27.82 10.38
N ALA A 27 21.12 26.57 10.59
CA ALA A 27 20.35 25.57 11.33
C ALA A 27 20.24 25.92 12.82
N GLU A 28 21.30 26.47 13.41
CA GLU A 28 21.33 26.92 14.80
C GLU A 28 20.36 28.08 15.04
N GLN A 29 20.31 29.06 14.14
CA GLN A 29 19.32 30.14 14.22
C GLN A 29 17.87 29.64 14.16
N VAL A 30 17.61 28.59 13.37
CA VAL A 30 16.27 27.96 13.29
C VAL A 30 15.95 27.22 14.60
N ALA A 31 16.91 26.46 15.13
CA ALA A 31 16.77 25.79 16.42
C ALA A 31 16.54 26.79 17.57
N LEU A 32 17.29 27.89 17.58
CA LEU A 32 17.16 28.96 18.57
C LEU A 32 15.79 29.63 18.52
N LYS A 33 15.25 29.91 17.32
CA LYS A 33 13.88 30.43 17.16
C LYS A 33 12.82 29.45 17.66
N LYS A 34 13.03 28.15 17.46
CA LYS A 34 12.10 27.09 17.91
C LYS A 34 12.11 26.98 19.43
N LEU A 35 13.30 26.87 20.03
CA LEU A 35 13.49 26.78 21.48
C LEU A 35 13.06 28.05 22.22
N ALA A 36 13.28 29.23 21.63
CA ALA A 36 12.83 30.51 22.19
C ALA A 36 11.29 30.64 22.29
N ARG A 37 10.52 29.86 21.50
CA ARG A 37 9.05 29.81 21.63
C ARG A 37 8.61 29.06 22.88
N ASP A 38 9.36 28.05 23.29
CA ASP A 38 8.97 27.15 24.36
C ASP A 38 9.53 27.52 25.73
N ILE A 39 10.59 28.32 25.76
CA ILE A 39 11.22 28.77 26.99
C ILE A 39 10.41 29.83 27.76
N LYS A 40 10.46 29.70 29.09
CA LYS A 40 9.90 30.66 30.05
C LYS A 40 11.04 31.50 30.64
N VAL A 41 11.18 32.73 30.18
CA VAL A 41 12.12 33.71 30.76
C VAL A 41 11.37 34.68 31.67
N PRO A 42 11.83 34.91 32.92
CA PRO A 42 11.25 35.94 33.79
C PRO A 42 11.22 37.32 33.11
N GLY A 43 10.08 38.01 33.17
CA GLY A 43 9.89 39.33 32.57
C GLY A 43 9.38 39.33 31.12
N PHE A 44 9.36 38.19 30.42
CA PHE A 44 8.88 38.10 29.04
C PHE A 44 7.72 37.11 28.89
N ARG A 45 6.72 37.47 28.08
CA ARG A 45 5.64 36.54 27.70
C ARG A 45 6.22 35.40 26.85
N LYS A 46 5.79 34.16 27.13
CA LYS A 46 6.21 32.95 26.39
C LYS A 46 6.16 33.20 24.88
N GLY A 47 7.27 32.95 24.18
CA GLY A 47 7.43 33.13 22.73
C GLY A 47 7.61 34.57 22.22
N LYS A 48 7.74 35.56 23.11
CA LYS A 48 8.08 36.96 22.76
C LYS A 48 9.40 37.42 23.39
N VAL A 49 10.28 36.48 23.70
CA VAL A 49 11.62 36.75 24.23
C VAL A 49 12.55 37.19 23.08
N PRO A 50 13.29 38.30 23.21
CA PRO A 50 14.33 38.68 22.25
C PRO A 50 15.42 37.60 22.13
N MET A 51 15.93 37.37 20.91
CA MET A 51 16.84 36.24 20.62
C MET A 51 18.11 36.24 21.49
N GLY A 52 18.76 37.39 21.68
CA GLY A 52 19.98 37.48 22.52
C GLY A 52 19.75 37.24 24.02
N VAL A 53 18.51 37.32 24.51
CA VAL A 53 18.16 36.97 25.90
C VAL A 53 17.79 35.48 25.99
N ALA A 54 17.12 34.96 24.96
CA ALA A 54 16.77 33.55 24.85
C ALA A 54 18.02 32.66 24.79
N GLU A 55 19.02 33.04 23.99
CA GLU A 55 20.30 32.32 23.85
C GLU A 55 20.99 32.06 25.20
N LYS A 56 20.97 33.04 26.11
CA LYS A 56 21.59 32.93 27.44
C LYS A 56 20.82 32.05 28.42
N HIS A 57 19.53 31.81 28.18
CA HIS A 57 18.66 31.01 29.03
C HIS A 57 18.37 29.62 28.46
N ILE A 58 18.71 29.38 27.19
CA ILE A 58 18.65 28.08 26.56
C ILE A 58 19.82 27.23 27.08
N ASN A 59 19.54 25.95 27.39
CA ASN A 59 20.61 25.01 27.71
C ASN A 59 21.48 24.80 26.44
N PRO A 60 22.79 25.08 26.49
CA PRO A 60 23.67 24.94 25.33
C PRO A 60 23.64 23.55 24.70
N SER A 61 23.51 22.49 25.53
CA SER A 61 23.43 21.12 25.03
C SER A 61 22.14 20.86 24.27
N ALA A 62 21.00 21.37 24.77
CA ALA A 62 19.72 21.22 24.09
C ALA A 62 19.66 22.01 22.77
N LEU A 63 20.35 23.15 22.70
CA LEU A 63 20.50 23.92 21.47
C LEU A 63 21.33 23.16 20.43
N GLN A 64 22.45 22.56 20.85
CA GLN A 64 23.32 21.78 19.97
C GLN A 64 22.61 20.53 19.43
N GLU A 65 21.89 19.79 20.26
CA GLU A 65 21.12 18.61 19.83
C GLU A 65 20.02 18.99 18.82
N GLN A 66 19.23 20.03 19.11
CA GLN A 66 18.19 20.49 18.19
C GLN A 66 18.76 21.10 16.91
N SER A 67 19.87 21.82 16.98
CA SER A 67 20.57 22.34 15.80
C SER A 67 21.05 21.20 14.92
N LEU A 68 21.68 20.18 15.53
CA LEU A 68 22.15 18.99 14.84
C LEU A 68 21.00 18.22 14.17
N GLU A 69 19.91 17.95 14.89
CA GLU A 69 18.75 17.24 14.35
C GLU A 69 18.12 17.96 13.14
N ASN A 70 17.96 19.29 13.24
CA ASN A 70 17.42 20.10 12.16
C ASN A 70 18.39 20.18 10.97
N ALA A 71 19.69 20.33 11.23
CA ALA A 71 20.73 20.35 10.20
C ALA A 71 20.77 19.02 9.44
N LEU A 72 20.80 17.89 10.14
CA LEU A 72 20.78 16.55 9.55
C LEU A 72 19.53 16.33 8.71
N SER A 73 18.34 16.59 9.26
CA SER A 73 17.08 16.37 8.55
C SER A 73 16.99 17.19 7.26
N LYS A 74 17.41 18.46 7.32
CA LYS A 74 17.40 19.36 6.16
C LYS A 74 18.43 18.93 5.12
N ALA A 75 19.67 18.67 5.54
CA ALA A 75 20.77 18.30 4.65
C ALA A 75 20.51 16.95 3.96
N VAL A 76 19.95 15.97 4.66
CA VAL A 76 19.51 14.71 4.04
C VAL A 76 18.46 14.98 2.97
N ALA A 77 17.41 15.74 3.28
CA ALA A 77 16.37 16.04 2.30
C ALA A 77 16.93 16.76 1.06
N GLU A 78 17.80 17.77 1.26
CA GLU A 78 18.44 18.50 0.17
C GLU A 78 19.37 17.62 -0.68
N ALA A 79 20.14 16.73 -0.07
CA ALA A 79 21.00 15.77 -0.77
C ALA A 79 20.18 14.82 -1.67
N PHE A 80 19.14 14.20 -1.13
CA PHE A 80 18.29 13.28 -1.88
C PHE A 80 17.52 13.99 -3.00
N MET A 81 17.03 15.21 -2.77
CA MET A 81 16.37 16.01 -3.79
C MET A 81 17.35 16.45 -4.90
N GLY A 82 18.55 16.90 -4.54
CA GLY A 82 19.57 17.33 -5.50
C GLY A 82 20.00 16.21 -6.45
N GLU A 83 20.16 14.99 -5.92
CA GLU A 83 20.51 13.79 -6.67
C GLU A 83 19.30 13.09 -7.33
N LYS A 84 18.08 13.64 -7.14
CA LYS A 84 16.81 13.07 -7.63
C LYS A 84 16.60 11.61 -7.20
N LEU A 85 17.07 11.27 -6.01
CA LEU A 85 16.93 9.96 -5.41
C LEU A 85 15.63 9.90 -4.63
N GLN A 86 14.74 8.98 -4.99
CA GLN A 86 13.51 8.72 -4.24
C GLN A 86 13.77 7.63 -3.21
N ALA A 87 13.95 8.06 -1.95
CA ALA A 87 14.05 7.15 -0.81
C ALA A 87 12.67 6.53 -0.53
N LEU A 88 12.64 5.20 -0.36
CA LEU A 88 11.43 4.44 -0.01
C LEU A 88 11.12 4.52 1.49
N GLU A 89 12.15 4.75 2.29
CA GLU A 89 12.09 4.80 3.75
C GLU A 89 12.83 6.02 4.28
N ARG A 90 12.70 6.27 5.59
CA ARG A 90 13.51 7.30 6.26
C ARG A 90 14.97 6.85 6.24
N PRO A 91 15.91 7.67 5.71
CA PRO A 91 17.32 7.30 5.68
C PRO A 91 17.89 7.06 7.08
N SER A 92 18.67 6.00 7.24
CA SER A 92 19.48 5.77 8.44
C SER A 92 20.67 6.72 8.42
N VAL A 93 20.80 7.52 9.48
CA VAL A 93 21.85 8.55 9.58
C VAL A 93 22.86 8.16 10.64
N GLU A 94 24.14 8.13 10.25
CA GLU A 94 25.26 7.88 11.13
C GLU A 94 26.22 9.08 11.11
N VAL A 95 26.43 9.71 12.26
CA VAL A 95 27.32 10.87 12.39
C VAL A 95 28.75 10.39 12.56
N LYS A 96 29.64 10.72 11.63
CA LYS A 96 31.06 10.33 11.68
C LYS A 96 31.90 11.33 12.44
N LYS A 97 31.66 12.62 12.21
CA LYS A 97 32.40 13.71 12.85
C LYS A 97 31.48 14.89 13.10
N PHE A 98 31.48 15.37 14.33
CA PHE A 98 30.75 16.57 14.70
C PHE A 98 31.64 17.47 15.55
N VAL A 99 31.93 18.66 15.02
CA VAL A 99 32.58 19.74 15.73
C VAL A 99 31.60 20.91 15.74
N PRO A 100 31.04 21.28 16.91
CA PRO A 100 30.07 22.37 17.02
C PRO A 100 30.56 23.65 16.34
N GLY A 101 29.76 24.19 15.42
CA GLY A 101 30.07 25.44 14.71
C GLY A 101 31.18 25.39 13.66
N GLN A 102 31.81 24.23 13.42
CA GLN A 102 32.86 24.10 12.40
C GLN A 102 32.53 23.07 11.33
N GLU A 103 32.30 21.82 11.70
CA GLU A 103 32.21 20.73 10.74
C GLU A 103 31.22 19.66 11.19
N LEU A 104 30.36 19.24 10.28
CA LEU A 104 29.49 18.09 10.46
C LEU A 104 29.61 17.18 9.23
N GLU A 105 30.12 15.97 9.48
CA GLU A 105 30.22 14.89 8.49
C GLU A 105 29.40 13.70 8.97
N PHE A 106 28.48 13.26 8.12
CA PHE A 106 27.61 12.14 8.40
C PHE A 106 27.31 11.35 7.12
N THR A 107 26.92 10.09 7.30
CA THR A 107 26.45 9.20 6.25
C THR A 107 24.96 8.97 6.38
N ALA A 108 24.25 9.05 5.26
CA ALA A 108 22.84 8.72 5.15
C ALA A 108 22.67 7.54 4.21
N GLU A 109 22.19 6.42 4.73
CA GLU A 109 21.90 5.21 3.97
C GLU A 109 20.39 5.05 3.78
N ALA A 110 19.95 4.79 2.55
CA ALA A 110 18.54 4.51 2.29
C ALA A 110 18.35 3.56 1.10
N GLU A 111 17.23 2.85 1.11
CA GLU A 111 16.73 2.17 -0.07
C GLU A 111 16.05 3.15 -1.04
N VAL A 112 16.42 3.06 -2.31
CA VAL A 112 15.91 3.92 -3.40
C VAL A 112 15.27 3.09 -4.49
N VAL A 113 14.31 3.72 -5.18
CA VAL A 113 13.73 3.13 -6.38
C VAL A 113 14.82 2.95 -7.43
N PRO A 114 15.05 1.72 -7.92
CA PRO A 114 16.07 1.46 -8.92
C PRO A 114 15.70 2.12 -10.25
N LYS A 115 16.71 2.49 -11.05
CA LYS A 115 16.48 2.98 -12.41
C LYS A 115 16.06 1.81 -13.31
N VAL A 116 14.75 1.67 -13.53
CA VAL A 116 14.21 0.64 -14.41
C VAL A 116 14.47 1.03 -15.88
N LYS A 117 15.22 0.20 -16.59
CA LYS A 117 15.35 0.28 -18.05
C LYS A 117 14.39 -0.73 -18.67
N LEU A 118 13.31 -0.23 -19.27
CA LEU A 118 12.37 -1.07 -20.00
C LEU A 118 13.06 -1.67 -21.24
N GLY A 119 12.88 -2.98 -21.45
CA GLY A 119 13.27 -3.63 -22.71
C GLY A 119 12.36 -3.25 -23.88
N ASP A 120 12.55 -3.91 -25.02
CA ASP A 120 11.72 -3.72 -26.23
C ASP A 120 10.30 -4.31 -26.06
N TYR A 121 9.46 -3.67 -25.24
CA TYR A 121 8.07 -4.07 -25.01
C TYR A 121 7.22 -4.06 -26.30
N LYS A 122 7.63 -3.31 -27.32
CA LYS A 122 6.96 -3.26 -28.63
C LYS A 122 7.14 -4.54 -29.46
N LYS A 123 8.11 -5.41 -29.12
CA LYS A 123 8.28 -6.72 -29.75
C LYS A 123 7.35 -7.79 -29.16
N LEU A 124 6.68 -7.49 -28.04
CA LEU A 124 5.73 -8.41 -27.43
C LEU A 124 4.47 -8.50 -28.30
N LYS A 125 4.24 -9.68 -28.89
CA LYS A 125 3.03 -9.98 -29.65
C LYS A 125 2.08 -10.79 -28.78
N THR A 126 0.88 -10.26 -28.56
CA THR A 126 -0.23 -11.02 -27.99
C THR A 126 -1.25 -11.33 -29.08
N LYS A 127 -1.82 -12.53 -29.06
CA LYS A 127 -2.90 -12.89 -29.98
C LYS A 127 -4.19 -12.30 -29.44
N ARG A 128 -4.76 -11.32 -30.15
CA ARG A 128 -6.10 -10.83 -29.85
C ARG A 128 -7.11 -11.90 -30.24
N GLN A 129 -7.72 -12.54 -29.25
CA GLN A 129 -8.87 -13.41 -29.51
C GLN A 129 -10.04 -12.55 -29.96
N LYS A 130 -10.54 -12.83 -31.17
CA LYS A 130 -11.75 -12.19 -31.68
C LYS A 130 -12.92 -13.04 -31.20
N VAL A 131 -13.66 -12.53 -30.22
CA VAL A 131 -14.93 -13.13 -29.79
C VAL A 131 -15.97 -12.73 -30.84
N THR A 132 -16.70 -13.71 -31.35
CA THR A 132 -17.80 -13.49 -32.28
C THR A 132 -19.04 -14.09 -31.63
N VAL A 133 -20.06 -13.28 -31.37
CA VAL A 133 -21.33 -13.74 -30.81
C VAL A 133 -22.21 -14.18 -31.97
N GLY A 134 -22.58 -15.45 -31.97
CA GLY A 134 -23.48 -16.05 -32.95
C GLY A 134 -24.94 -15.80 -32.60
N LYS A 135 -25.85 -16.20 -33.51
CA LYS A 135 -27.29 -16.22 -33.20
C LYS A 135 -27.61 -17.26 -32.14
N GLU A 136 -26.91 -18.40 -32.16
CA GLU A 136 -27.07 -19.49 -31.19
C GLU A 136 -26.81 -19.01 -29.75
N ASP A 137 -25.75 -18.23 -29.52
CA ASP A 137 -25.46 -17.65 -28.20
C ASP A 137 -26.59 -16.72 -27.71
N VAL A 138 -27.23 -15.99 -28.64
CA VAL A 138 -28.34 -15.08 -28.32
C VAL A 138 -29.61 -15.88 -28.04
N ASP A 139 -29.90 -16.88 -28.86
CA ASP A 139 -31.08 -17.73 -28.74
C ASP A 139 -31.02 -18.58 -27.45
N GLU A 140 -29.83 -19.05 -27.05
CA GLU A 140 -29.61 -19.73 -25.78
C GLU A 140 -29.98 -18.83 -24.60
N ILE A 141 -29.50 -17.58 -24.60
CA ILE A 141 -29.78 -16.61 -23.55
C ILE A 141 -31.27 -16.25 -23.52
N ILE A 142 -31.90 -16.06 -24.68
CA ILE A 142 -33.34 -15.79 -24.76
C ILE A 142 -34.14 -16.97 -24.20
N THR A 143 -33.78 -18.20 -24.57
CA THR A 143 -34.44 -19.42 -24.08
C THR A 143 -34.32 -19.52 -22.57
N ARG A 144 -33.11 -19.33 -22.02
CA ARG A 144 -32.88 -19.32 -20.58
C ARG A 144 -33.68 -18.23 -19.86
N MET A 145 -33.81 -17.04 -20.47
CA MET A 145 -34.67 -15.99 -19.92
C MET A 145 -36.13 -16.42 -19.91
N GLN A 146 -36.63 -16.98 -21.02
CA GLN A 146 -38.01 -17.46 -21.12
C GLN A 146 -38.33 -18.52 -20.05
N GLU A 147 -37.44 -19.50 -19.86
CA GLU A 147 -37.59 -20.55 -18.84
C GLU A 147 -37.73 -19.98 -17.42
N ASN A 148 -36.99 -18.92 -17.09
CA ASN A 148 -37.08 -18.27 -15.78
C ASN A 148 -38.42 -17.54 -15.54
N PHE A 149 -39.12 -17.16 -16.60
CA PHE A 149 -40.41 -16.43 -16.53
C PHE A 149 -41.63 -17.31 -16.77
N VAL A 150 -41.47 -18.64 -16.85
CA VAL A 150 -42.60 -19.56 -17.06
C VAL A 150 -43.52 -19.58 -15.83
N ALA A 151 -44.84 -19.51 -16.09
CA ALA A 151 -45.85 -19.75 -15.07
C ALA A 151 -46.04 -21.25 -14.85
N LYS A 152 -45.88 -21.70 -13.60
CA LYS A 152 -46.04 -23.11 -13.21
C LYS A 152 -47.50 -23.41 -12.85
N GLN A 153 -48.00 -24.56 -13.26
CA GLN A 153 -49.36 -25.03 -12.94
C GLN A 153 -49.30 -26.43 -12.31
N ILE A 154 -50.13 -26.64 -11.28
CA ILE A 154 -50.20 -27.94 -10.60
C ILE A 154 -51.00 -28.92 -11.46
N VAL A 155 -50.42 -30.08 -11.74
CA VAL A 155 -51.04 -31.14 -12.54
C VAL A 155 -51.15 -32.44 -11.74
N LYS A 156 -52.18 -33.25 -12.03
CA LYS A 156 -52.42 -34.57 -11.39
C LYS A 156 -52.14 -35.72 -12.38
N ARG A 157 -50.96 -35.72 -12.97
CA ARG A 157 -50.46 -36.78 -13.87
C ARG A 157 -49.11 -37.29 -13.36
N ALA A 158 -48.64 -38.41 -13.90
CA ALA A 158 -47.27 -38.88 -13.65
C ALA A 158 -46.26 -37.78 -14.05
N ALA A 159 -45.19 -37.66 -13.26
CA ALA A 159 -44.13 -36.70 -13.51
C ALA A 159 -43.37 -37.06 -14.79
N GLN A 160 -43.02 -36.05 -15.58
CA GLN A 160 -42.34 -36.19 -16.86
C GLN A 160 -41.15 -35.22 -16.92
N THR A 161 -40.22 -35.48 -17.83
CA THR A 161 -39.12 -34.56 -18.15
C THR A 161 -39.67 -33.15 -18.46
N GLY A 162 -39.10 -32.14 -17.81
CA GLY A 162 -39.54 -30.75 -17.89
C GLY A 162 -40.54 -30.33 -16.80
N ASP A 163 -41.13 -31.27 -16.06
CA ASP A 163 -41.94 -30.95 -14.88
C ASP A 163 -41.03 -30.61 -13.67
N GLU A 164 -41.59 -29.86 -12.74
CA GLU A 164 -40.97 -29.57 -11.45
C GLU A 164 -41.73 -30.28 -10.34
N VAL A 165 -40.99 -31.05 -9.55
CA VAL A 165 -41.50 -31.82 -8.41
C VAL A 165 -40.92 -31.27 -7.12
N VAL A 166 -41.75 -31.19 -6.09
CA VAL A 166 -41.32 -30.84 -4.74
C VAL A 166 -41.25 -32.13 -3.93
N ILE A 167 -40.05 -32.51 -3.49
CA ILE A 167 -39.78 -33.79 -2.85
C ILE A 167 -39.08 -33.62 -1.49
N ASP A 168 -39.33 -34.58 -0.61
CA ASP A 168 -38.58 -34.79 0.62
C ASP A 168 -37.77 -36.08 0.47
N PHE A 169 -36.48 -36.05 0.74
CA PHE A 169 -35.63 -37.24 0.60
C PHE A 169 -34.57 -37.35 1.70
N ILE A 170 -34.18 -38.59 2.00
CA ILE A 170 -33.09 -38.94 2.92
C ILE A 170 -32.23 -40.00 2.23
N GLY A 171 -31.05 -39.59 1.79
CA GLY A 171 -29.99 -40.46 1.27
C GLY A 171 -29.36 -41.27 2.39
N LYS A 172 -29.29 -42.58 2.18
CA LYS A 172 -28.65 -43.53 3.09
C LYS A 172 -27.57 -44.31 2.34
N LYS A 173 -26.47 -44.59 3.03
CA LYS A 173 -25.45 -45.55 2.58
C LYS A 173 -25.41 -46.67 3.61
N ASP A 174 -25.63 -47.90 3.16
CA ASP A 174 -25.72 -49.08 4.05
C ASP A 174 -26.72 -48.87 5.21
N ASP A 175 -27.91 -48.34 4.88
CA ASP A 175 -28.98 -47.94 5.82
C ASP A 175 -28.65 -46.82 6.82
N VAL A 176 -27.45 -46.25 6.76
CA VAL A 176 -27.04 -45.11 7.60
C VAL A 176 -27.19 -43.79 6.83
N PRO A 177 -27.95 -42.81 7.35
CA PRO A 177 -28.02 -41.47 6.76
C PRO A 177 -26.65 -40.80 6.74
N PHE A 178 -26.30 -40.13 5.64
CA PHE A 178 -25.04 -39.39 5.52
C PHE A 178 -25.29 -37.87 5.49
N GLU A 179 -24.27 -37.12 5.90
CA GLU A 179 -24.32 -35.65 5.95
C GLU A 179 -24.45 -35.06 4.53
N GLY A 180 -25.39 -34.12 4.33
CA GLY A 180 -25.72 -33.57 3.02
C GLY A 180 -26.65 -34.43 2.16
N GLY A 181 -27.09 -35.59 2.65
CA GLY A 181 -28.02 -36.48 1.94
C GLY A 181 -29.51 -36.25 2.24
N LYS A 182 -29.88 -35.28 3.08
CA LYS A 182 -31.28 -35.01 3.45
C LYS A 182 -31.73 -33.64 2.94
N ALA A 183 -32.92 -33.58 2.34
CA ALA A 183 -33.60 -32.33 2.03
C ALA A 183 -35.12 -32.45 2.25
N GLU A 184 -35.74 -31.32 2.61
CA GLU A 184 -37.19 -31.16 2.77
C GLU A 184 -37.65 -30.01 1.86
N ALA A 185 -38.83 -30.14 1.27
CA ALA A 185 -39.43 -29.25 0.29
C ALA A 185 -38.49 -28.88 -0.87
N TYR A 186 -37.68 -29.83 -1.34
CA TYR A 186 -36.72 -29.59 -2.40
C TYR A 186 -37.41 -29.54 -3.76
N SER A 187 -37.26 -28.42 -4.48
CA SER A 187 -37.79 -28.27 -5.83
C SER A 187 -36.80 -28.78 -6.86
N LEU A 188 -37.18 -29.83 -7.58
CA LEU A 188 -36.36 -30.48 -8.59
C LEU A 188 -37.06 -30.42 -9.95
N LYS A 189 -36.38 -29.85 -10.96
CA LYS A 189 -36.85 -29.88 -12.35
C LYS A 189 -36.27 -31.11 -13.05
N LEU A 190 -37.15 -31.98 -13.52
CA LEU A 190 -36.76 -33.28 -14.08
C LEU A 190 -36.11 -33.12 -15.46
N GLY A 191 -34.93 -33.72 -15.63
CA GLY A 191 -34.19 -33.76 -16.89
C GLY A 191 -33.12 -32.68 -17.06
N GLU A 192 -32.88 -31.85 -16.04
CA GLU A 192 -31.74 -30.92 -16.03
C GLU A 192 -30.44 -31.59 -15.55
N GLY A 193 -30.50 -32.83 -15.05
CA GLY A 193 -29.33 -33.56 -14.56
C GLY A 193 -28.71 -32.88 -13.34
N GLN A 194 -29.55 -32.28 -12.49
CA GLN A 194 -29.12 -31.64 -11.25
C GLN A 194 -28.68 -32.69 -10.22
N PHE A 195 -29.24 -33.89 -10.32
CA PHE A 195 -28.89 -35.04 -9.49
C PHE A 195 -28.03 -36.08 -10.23
N ILE A 196 -27.55 -37.06 -9.47
CA ILE A 196 -26.80 -38.20 -10.02
C ILE A 196 -27.66 -38.96 -11.05
N PRO A 197 -27.06 -39.48 -12.14
CA PRO A 197 -27.76 -40.27 -13.12
C PRO A 197 -28.52 -41.45 -12.48
N GLY A 198 -29.81 -41.58 -12.80
CA GLY A 198 -30.71 -42.60 -12.25
C GLY A 198 -31.52 -42.18 -11.03
N PHE A 199 -31.37 -40.94 -10.56
CA PHE A 199 -32.21 -40.37 -9.50
C PHE A 199 -33.50 -39.69 -10.03
N GLU A 200 -33.37 -38.93 -11.13
CA GLU A 200 -34.47 -38.30 -11.88
C GLU A 200 -35.08 -39.28 -12.90
#